data_AF-A0A943XKL2-F1
#
_entry.id   AF-A0A943XKL2-F1
#
_cell.length_a   1.000
_cell.length_b   1.000
_cell.length_c   1.000
_cell.angle_alpha   90.00
_cell.angle_beta   90.00
_cell.angle_gamma   90.00
#
_symmetry.space_group_name_H-M   'P 1'
#
loop_
_entity.id
_entity.type
_entity.pdbx_description
1 polymer ?
#
loop_
_entity_poly.entity_id
_entity_poly.type
_entity_poly.pdbx_seq_one_letter_code
_entity_poly.pdbx_strand_id
1 'polypeptide(L)'
;MKKGFTLIELLMVIAIVAIISTLAVSKVGGVKEAAARKVSLANQKAVERAVSSFLVAGGFLNRLDNLIYADCSADAEQGGQVSSGDRIDFTPQTINEKTLYLGPSDLGTLDPAFVAEKNEGLHPSLRELLCLYNLNDSEAKAFSEKLGLKYVVRHYEKAQGYPSFSGYSRGDDGTVPGASDGLDPDYAACITKSMTNGLLVAAISPASHLGRTIYQTLGEEYLSTKNWNEVYAESDVRSEVDSKGGLLIAFGLNDLCSIIGNANAGLESVPYSTYIHKKYYSRYILLFRLRKIGAGSIETIIPEFAGVLDCCGNTVRAAQMAIKNL
;
A
#
# COMPACT_ATOMS: atom_id res chain seq x y z
N MET A 1 56.95 -26.51 -36.80
CA MET A 1 56.38 -27.25 -35.65
C MET A 1 55.26 -26.41 -35.05
N LYS A 2 54.00 -26.84 -35.18
CA LYS A 2 52.89 -26.19 -34.48
C LYS A 2 52.96 -26.67 -33.02
N LYS A 3 53.28 -25.79 -32.08
CA LYS A 3 53.21 -26.13 -30.64
C LYS A 3 51.73 -26.42 -30.35
N GLY A 4 51.42 -27.68 -30.05
CA GLY A 4 50.08 -28.09 -29.67
C GLY A 4 49.73 -27.50 -28.31
N PHE A 5 48.50 -26.99 -28.20
CA PHE A 5 47.95 -26.49 -26.94
C PHE A 5 47.96 -27.63 -25.91
N THR A 6 48.53 -27.40 -24.73
CA THR A 6 48.62 -28.45 -23.72
C THR A 6 47.28 -28.58 -22.99
N LEU A 7 46.93 -29.80 -22.59
CA LEU A 7 45.69 -30.06 -21.84
C LEU A 7 45.66 -29.30 -20.51
N ILE A 8 46.83 -29.08 -19.90
CA ILE A 8 46.96 -28.32 -18.66
C ILE A 8 46.67 -26.82 -18.85
N GLU A 9 47.09 -26.22 -19.98
CA GLU A 9 46.77 -24.82 -20.30
C GLU A 9 45.25 -24.64 -20.44
N LEU A 10 44.57 -25.58 -21.10
CA LEU A 10 43.12 -25.51 -21.24
C LEU A 10 42.41 -25.60 -19.88
N LEU A 11 42.85 -26.52 -19.02
CA LEU A 11 42.25 -26.73 -17.70
C LEU A 11 42.46 -25.51 -16.78
N MET A 12 43.62 -24.85 -16.86
CA MET A 12 43.89 -23.62 -16.13
C MET A 12 42.98 -22.46 -16.59
N VAL A 13 42.75 -22.31 -17.90
CA VAL A 13 41.88 -21.24 -18.44
C VAL A 13 40.44 -21.41 -17.98
N ILE A 14 39.87 -22.62 -18.08
CA ILE A 14 38.49 -22.86 -17.63
C ILE A 14 38.34 -22.60 -16.11
N ALA A 15 39.35 -22.92 -15.31
CA ALA A 15 39.34 -22.65 -13.88
C ALA A 15 39.34 -21.14 -13.57
N ILE A 16 40.17 -20.36 -14.27
CA ILE A 16 40.22 -18.89 -14.11
C ILE A 16 38.91 -18.26 -14.57
N VAL A 17 38.36 -18.68 -15.72
CA VAL A 17 37.08 -18.16 -16.23
C VAL A 17 35.94 -18.47 -15.27
N ALA A 18 35.92 -19.65 -14.65
CA ALA A 18 34.91 -20.01 -13.66
C ALA A 18 34.95 -19.06 -12.43
N ILE A 19 36.15 -18.77 -11.90
CA ILE A 19 36.33 -17.86 -10.75
C ILE A 19 35.93 -16.42 -11.11
N ILE A 20 36.34 -15.92 -12.29
CA ILE A 20 35.97 -14.56 -12.71
C ILE A 20 34.46 -14.45 -12.92
N SER A 21 33.83 -15.47 -13.51
CA SER A 21 32.39 -15.47 -13.78
C SER A 21 31.56 -15.41 -12.49
N THR A 22 31.95 -16.15 -11.44
CA THR A 22 31.23 -16.12 -10.15
C THR A 22 31.34 -14.76 -9.45
N LEU A 23 32.51 -14.11 -9.49
CA LEU A 23 32.71 -12.76 -8.94
C LEU A 23 31.98 -11.67 -9.75
N ALA A 24 31.89 -11.81 -11.08
CA ALA A 24 31.17 -10.87 -11.92
C ALA A 24 29.66 -10.93 -11.66
N VAL A 25 29.09 -12.13 -11.49
CA VAL A 25 27.65 -12.31 -11.23
C VAL A 25 27.22 -11.68 -9.90
N SER A 26 28.02 -11.83 -8.83
CA SER A 26 27.66 -11.29 -7.51
C SER A 26 27.63 -9.75 -7.48
N LYS A 27 28.54 -9.08 -8.19
CA LYS A 27 28.54 -7.61 -8.29
C LYS A 27 27.36 -7.05 -9.09
N VAL A 28 26.93 -7.75 -10.13
CA VAL A 28 25.79 -7.30 -10.97
C VAL A 28 24.48 -7.31 -10.17
N GLY A 29 24.31 -8.24 -9.23
CA GLY A 29 23.13 -8.30 -8.36
C GLY A 29 22.93 -7.04 -7.52
N GLY A 30 23.95 -6.62 -6.78
CA GLY A 30 23.88 -5.44 -5.91
C GLY A 30 23.65 -4.14 -6.68
N VAL A 31 24.25 -3.98 -7.87
CA VAL A 31 24.03 -2.80 -8.72
C VAL A 31 22.57 -2.72 -9.20
N LYS A 32 21.97 -3.85 -9.59
CA LYS A 32 20.57 -3.91 -10.01
C LYS A 32 19.62 -3.54 -8.88
N GLU A 33 19.86 -4.06 -7.67
CA GLU A 33 19.03 -3.74 -6.50
C GLU A 33 19.14 -2.26 -6.12
N ALA A 34 20.36 -1.71 -6.07
CA ALA A 34 20.58 -0.30 -5.77
C ALA A 34 19.92 0.62 -6.82
N ALA A 35 19.98 0.24 -8.11
CA ALA A 35 19.29 0.96 -9.18
C ALA A 35 17.76 0.88 -9.02
N ALA A 36 17.22 -0.32 -8.71
CA ALA A 36 15.80 -0.51 -8.49
C ALA A 36 15.28 0.31 -7.29
N ARG A 37 16.03 0.41 -6.20
CA ARG A 37 15.71 1.28 -5.05
C ARG A 37 15.72 2.76 -5.45
N LYS A 38 16.71 3.21 -6.22
CA LYS A 38 16.78 4.60 -6.73
C LYS A 38 15.61 4.94 -7.64
N VAL A 39 15.23 4.05 -8.55
CA VAL A 39 14.04 4.21 -9.40
C VAL A 39 12.78 4.25 -8.55
N SER A 40 12.64 3.36 -7.57
CA SER A 40 11.49 3.36 -6.68
C SER A 40 11.37 4.66 -5.86
N LEU A 41 12.49 5.20 -5.35
CA LEU A 41 12.50 6.51 -4.69
C LEU A 41 12.11 7.66 -5.63
N ALA A 42 12.59 7.63 -6.88
CA ALA A 42 12.23 8.65 -7.87
C ALA A 42 10.74 8.60 -8.20
N ASN A 43 10.19 7.40 -8.39
CA ASN A 43 8.76 7.16 -8.61
C ASN A 43 7.93 7.61 -7.41
N GLN A 44 8.36 7.31 -6.18
CA GLN A 44 7.67 7.75 -4.95
C GLN A 44 7.56 9.29 -4.90
N LYS A 45 8.67 10.00 -5.17
CA LYS A 45 8.67 11.47 -5.26
C LYS A 45 7.81 12.00 -6.40
N ALA A 46 7.76 11.30 -7.52
CA ALA A 46 6.91 11.67 -8.65
C ALA A 46 5.43 11.53 -8.30
N VAL A 47 5.03 10.43 -7.64
CA VAL A 47 3.66 10.23 -7.12
C VAL A 47 3.28 11.32 -6.14
N GLU A 48 4.13 11.63 -5.18
CA GLU A 48 3.87 12.66 -4.17
C GLU A 48 3.59 14.03 -4.80
N ARG A 49 4.40 14.43 -5.78
CA ARG A 49 4.21 15.68 -6.52
C ARG A 49 2.95 15.65 -7.39
N ALA A 50 2.69 14.54 -8.08
CA ALA A 50 1.54 14.40 -8.95
C ALA A 50 0.24 14.49 -8.15
N VAL A 51 0.13 13.76 -7.02
CA VAL A 51 -1.03 13.81 -6.14
C VAL A 51 -1.22 15.22 -5.56
N SER A 52 -0.15 15.86 -5.09
CA SER A 52 -0.22 17.23 -4.58
C SER A 52 -0.70 18.22 -5.66
N SER A 53 -0.13 18.15 -6.87
CA SER A 53 -0.52 19.00 -8.00
C SER A 53 -1.97 18.74 -8.43
N PHE A 54 -2.39 17.48 -8.45
CA PHE A 54 -3.74 17.08 -8.83
C PHE A 54 -4.79 17.64 -7.86
N LEU A 55 -4.53 17.53 -6.55
CA LEU A 55 -5.42 18.09 -5.53
C LEU A 55 -5.48 19.62 -5.58
N VAL A 56 -4.34 20.29 -5.80
CA VAL A 56 -4.30 21.76 -5.97
C VAL A 56 -5.06 22.22 -7.21
N ALA A 57 -5.05 21.43 -8.28
CA ALA A 57 -5.83 21.68 -9.49
C ALA A 57 -7.34 21.42 -9.31
N GLY A 58 -7.80 21.00 -8.13
CA GLY A 58 -9.20 20.65 -7.86
C GLY A 58 -9.60 19.26 -8.37
N GLY A 59 -8.61 18.40 -8.64
CA GLY A 59 -8.83 17.01 -9.00
C GLY A 59 -9.41 16.20 -7.84
N PHE A 60 -10.29 15.26 -8.16
CA PHE A 60 -10.90 14.36 -7.19
C PHE A 60 -10.20 13.01 -7.19
N LEU A 61 -9.72 12.55 -6.04
CA LEU A 61 -9.09 11.24 -5.86
C LEU A 61 -10.19 10.22 -5.54
N ASN A 62 -10.65 9.51 -6.55
CA ASN A 62 -11.70 8.50 -6.43
C ASN A 62 -11.12 7.13 -6.76
N ARG A 63 -11.70 6.05 -6.22
CA ARG A 63 -11.34 4.64 -6.45
C ARG A 63 -9.93 4.27 -6.03
N LEU A 64 -9.42 4.92 -4.99
CA LEU A 64 -8.19 4.47 -4.35
C LEU A 64 -8.36 3.06 -3.79
N ASP A 65 -7.27 2.33 -3.68
CA ASP A 65 -7.24 0.97 -3.16
C ASP A 65 -7.31 0.98 -1.63
N ASN A 66 -8.29 0.30 -1.05
CA ASN A 66 -8.50 0.28 0.40
C ASN A 66 -7.55 -0.67 1.14
N LEU A 67 -6.74 -1.45 0.43
CA LEU A 67 -5.78 -2.42 1.00
C LEU A 67 -6.44 -3.50 1.89
N ILE A 68 -7.75 -3.65 1.79
CA ILE A 68 -8.59 -4.55 2.57
C ILE A 68 -9.32 -5.49 1.62
N TYR A 69 -9.56 -6.72 2.06
CA TYR A 69 -10.36 -7.67 1.30
C TYR A 69 -11.83 -7.27 1.20
N ALA A 70 -12.45 -7.61 0.07
CA ALA A 70 -13.86 -7.39 -0.21
C ALA A 70 -14.76 -8.15 0.77
N ASP A 71 -14.35 -9.37 1.14
CA ASP A 71 -15.11 -10.31 1.99
C ASP A 71 -14.86 -10.10 3.48
N CYS A 72 -14.24 -8.98 3.86
CA CYS A 72 -14.04 -8.66 5.27
C CYS A 72 -15.41 -8.51 5.95
N SER A 73 -15.72 -9.43 6.87
CA SER A 73 -16.99 -9.48 7.61
C SER A 73 -17.21 -8.29 8.55
N ALA A 74 -16.20 -7.43 8.72
CA ALA A 74 -16.24 -6.23 9.54
C ALA A 74 -16.99 -5.05 8.91
N ASP A 75 -17.38 -5.12 7.64
CA ASP A 75 -18.31 -4.15 7.07
C ASP A 75 -19.70 -4.35 7.71
N ALA A 76 -20.15 -3.34 8.44
CA ALA A 76 -21.27 -3.41 9.36
C ALA A 76 -22.68 -3.51 8.73
N GLU A 77 -22.92 -4.48 7.83
CA GLU A 77 -24.28 -4.98 7.60
C GLU A 77 -24.62 -6.17 8.49
N GLN A 78 -23.62 -6.90 9.04
CA GLN A 78 -23.83 -7.95 10.05
C GLN A 78 -22.75 -8.00 11.16
N GLY A 79 -22.24 -6.86 11.61
CA GLY A 79 -21.55 -6.78 12.91
C GLY A 79 -20.27 -7.62 13.05
N GLY A 80 -19.40 -7.64 12.04
CA GLY A 80 -18.03 -8.11 12.27
C GLY A 80 -17.34 -7.20 13.28
N GLN A 81 -17.01 -7.78 14.42
CA GLN A 81 -16.62 -7.09 15.63
C GLN A 81 -15.21 -6.52 15.52
N VAL A 82 -15.07 -5.28 15.05
CA VAL A 82 -14.26 -4.38 15.86
C VAL A 82 -15.14 -4.12 17.08
N SER A 83 -14.77 -4.69 18.23
CA SER A 83 -15.54 -4.70 19.48
C SER A 83 -16.46 -3.49 19.60
N SER A 84 -17.77 -3.69 19.46
CA SER A 84 -18.84 -2.66 19.41
C SER A 84 -18.51 -1.42 20.28
N GLY A 85 -17.88 -0.41 19.69
CA GLY A 85 -17.42 0.80 20.38
C GLY A 85 -16.02 1.25 19.98
N ASP A 86 -15.16 0.32 19.54
CA ASP A 86 -13.79 0.61 19.16
C ASP A 86 -13.67 0.98 17.69
N ARG A 87 -13.10 2.15 17.43
CA ARG A 87 -12.90 2.66 16.07
C ARG A 87 -11.58 2.21 15.45
N ILE A 88 -10.64 1.75 16.28
CA ILE A 88 -9.28 1.41 15.88
C ILE A 88 -8.90 0.06 16.49
N ASP A 89 -8.51 -0.89 15.64
CA ASP A 89 -7.89 -2.14 16.08
C ASP A 89 -6.40 -2.10 15.77
N PHE A 90 -5.59 -1.94 16.83
CA PHE A 90 -4.13 -1.93 16.74
C PHE A 90 -3.52 -3.33 16.75
N THR A 91 -4.31 -4.36 17.04
CA THR A 91 -3.83 -5.71 17.34
C THR A 91 -3.40 -6.40 16.05
N PRO A 92 -2.09 -6.59 15.80
CA PRO A 92 -1.63 -7.17 14.53
C PRO A 92 -2.09 -8.63 14.36
N GLN A 93 -2.41 -9.32 15.46
CA GLN A 93 -2.86 -10.72 15.48
C GLN A 93 -4.34 -10.89 15.14
N THR A 94 -5.20 -9.89 15.42
CA THR A 94 -6.65 -9.93 15.10
C THR A 94 -6.95 -9.39 13.72
N ILE A 95 -5.98 -8.70 13.10
CA ILE A 95 -5.86 -8.57 11.65
C ILE A 95 -5.56 -9.97 11.08
N ASN A 96 -6.58 -10.83 11.17
CA ASN A 96 -6.55 -12.18 10.64
C ASN A 96 -6.12 -12.13 9.17
N GLU A 97 -5.69 -13.28 8.65
CA GLU A 97 -5.28 -13.50 7.25
C GLU A 97 -6.30 -13.03 6.19
N LYS A 98 -7.50 -12.59 6.61
CA LYS A 98 -8.65 -12.26 5.78
C LYS A 98 -9.11 -10.80 5.83
N THR A 99 -8.39 -9.90 6.52
CA THR A 99 -8.79 -8.47 6.54
C THR A 99 -7.92 -7.60 5.63
N LEU A 100 -6.62 -7.48 5.92
CA LEU A 100 -5.70 -6.78 5.01
C LEU A 100 -5.41 -7.63 3.77
N TYR A 101 -5.17 -7.01 2.63
CA TYR A 101 -4.89 -7.73 1.40
C TYR A 101 -3.58 -8.56 1.47
N LEU A 102 -3.71 -9.88 1.57
CA LEU A 102 -2.60 -10.86 1.56
C LEU A 102 -2.49 -11.63 0.24
N GLY A 103 -3.16 -11.16 -0.82
CA GLY A 103 -3.23 -11.88 -2.09
C GLY A 103 -4.22 -13.05 -2.07
N PRO A 104 -4.35 -13.84 -3.14
CA PRO A 104 -5.27 -14.96 -3.17
C PRO A 104 -4.80 -16.10 -2.25
N SER A 105 -5.62 -16.48 -1.26
CA SER A 105 -5.31 -17.50 -0.25
C SER A 105 -5.87 -18.89 -0.60
N ASP A 106 -7.02 -18.96 -1.29
CA ASP A 106 -7.77 -20.20 -1.54
C ASP A 106 -7.58 -20.68 -2.98
N LEU A 107 -6.48 -21.37 -3.21
CA LEU A 107 -6.14 -21.96 -4.51
C LEU A 107 -6.10 -23.48 -4.39
N GLY A 108 -6.96 -24.06 -3.54
CA GLY A 108 -6.94 -25.41 -2.98
C GLY A 108 -6.86 -26.62 -3.93
N THR A 109 -6.51 -26.43 -5.20
CA THR A 109 -6.25 -27.49 -6.19
C THR A 109 -5.13 -27.17 -7.20
N LEU A 110 -4.50 -25.99 -7.15
CA LEU A 110 -3.49 -25.58 -8.13
C LEU A 110 -2.08 -25.97 -7.68
N ASP A 111 -1.27 -26.44 -8.64
CA ASP A 111 0.12 -26.86 -8.46
C ASP A 111 0.92 -25.86 -7.60
N PRO A 112 1.57 -26.29 -6.51
CA PRO A 112 2.45 -25.45 -5.68
C PRO A 112 3.49 -24.64 -6.47
N ALA A 113 3.95 -25.13 -7.63
CA ALA A 113 4.84 -24.38 -8.51
C ALA A 113 4.15 -23.18 -9.19
N PHE A 114 2.86 -23.31 -9.52
CA PHE A 114 2.00 -22.22 -10.01
C PHE A 114 1.62 -21.24 -8.89
N VAL A 115 1.56 -21.72 -7.63
CA VAL A 115 1.34 -20.88 -6.45
C VAL A 115 2.58 -20.07 -6.09
N ALA A 116 3.79 -20.57 -6.32
CA ALA A 116 5.04 -19.88 -6.01
C ALA A 116 5.31 -18.61 -6.84
N GLU A 117 4.60 -18.42 -7.97
CA GLU A 117 4.66 -17.20 -8.80
C GLU A 117 3.61 -16.14 -8.38
N LYS A 118 2.79 -16.43 -7.36
CA LYS A 118 1.62 -15.61 -7.04
C LYS A 118 1.93 -14.36 -6.21
N ASN A 119 0.95 -13.46 -6.27
CA ASN A 119 0.87 -12.26 -5.48
C ASN A 119 0.60 -12.62 -4.00
N GLU A 120 1.57 -12.49 -3.12
CA GLU A 120 1.53 -12.58 -1.66
C GLU A 120 0.90 -11.33 -0.99
N GLY A 121 0.31 -10.43 -1.79
CA GLY A 121 -0.36 -9.23 -1.31
C GLY A 121 0.60 -8.21 -0.72
N LEU A 122 0.23 -7.58 0.38
CA LEU A 122 1.04 -6.55 1.02
C LEU A 122 2.36 -7.13 1.57
N HIS A 123 3.45 -6.40 1.36
CA HIS A 123 4.75 -6.78 1.90
C HIS A 123 4.70 -6.89 3.45
N PRO A 124 5.36 -7.88 4.07
CA PRO A 124 5.36 -8.06 5.54
C PRO A 124 5.66 -6.78 6.32
N SER A 125 6.71 -6.05 5.94
CA SER A 125 7.07 -4.80 6.62
C SER A 125 5.99 -3.72 6.52
N LEU A 126 5.19 -3.68 5.45
CA LEU A 126 4.06 -2.75 5.37
C LEU A 126 2.89 -3.25 6.24
N ARG A 127 2.62 -4.56 6.24
CA ARG A 127 1.53 -5.15 7.05
C ARG A 127 1.70 -4.86 8.53
N GLU A 128 2.92 -4.97 9.06
CA GLU A 128 3.24 -4.67 10.46
C GLU A 128 3.01 -3.19 10.85
N LEU A 129 2.96 -2.29 9.86
CA LEU A 129 2.70 -0.87 10.09
C LEU A 129 1.21 -0.52 10.08
N LEU A 130 0.39 -1.37 9.49
CA LEU A 130 -1.02 -1.09 9.26
C LEU A 130 -1.87 -1.54 10.45
N CYS A 131 -2.84 -0.72 10.79
CA CYS A 131 -3.97 -1.05 11.65
C CYS A 131 -5.28 -0.89 10.87
N LEU A 132 -6.37 -1.33 11.49
CA LEU A 132 -7.71 -1.19 10.92
C LEU A 132 -8.44 -0.02 11.59
N TYR A 133 -9.15 0.75 10.77
CA TYR A 133 -9.88 1.93 11.22
C TYR A 133 -11.30 1.96 10.65
N ASN A 134 -12.30 2.20 11.49
CA ASN A 134 -13.68 2.39 11.08
C ASN A 134 -13.99 3.90 10.94
N LEU A 135 -14.25 4.31 9.70
CA LEU A 135 -14.68 5.68 9.41
C LEU A 135 -16.02 5.96 10.06
N ASN A 136 -16.18 7.14 10.66
CA ASN A 136 -17.50 7.63 11.04
C ASN A 136 -18.15 8.39 9.87
N ASP A 137 -19.41 8.80 10.05
CA ASP A 137 -20.17 9.53 9.03
C ASP A 137 -19.50 10.87 8.63
N SER A 138 -19.00 11.64 9.59
CA SER A 138 -18.39 12.94 9.33
C SER A 138 -17.06 12.83 8.59
N GLU A 139 -16.25 11.82 8.87
CA GLU A 139 -15.00 11.52 8.17
C GLU A 139 -15.24 10.99 6.76
N ALA A 140 -16.17 10.04 6.59
CA ALA A 140 -16.54 9.53 5.28
C ALA A 140 -17.07 10.65 4.37
N LYS A 141 -17.92 11.52 4.92
CA LYS A 141 -18.40 12.72 4.25
C LYS A 141 -17.26 13.68 3.92
N ALA A 142 -16.32 13.90 4.85
CA ALA A 142 -15.17 14.77 4.60
C ALA A 142 -14.28 14.25 3.46
N PHE A 143 -14.02 12.94 3.37
CA PHE A 143 -13.32 12.33 2.23
C PHE A 143 -14.06 12.56 0.90
N SER A 144 -15.36 12.32 0.89
CA SER A 144 -16.21 12.49 -0.29
C SER A 144 -16.29 13.95 -0.75
N GLU A 145 -16.46 14.90 0.18
CA GLU A 145 -16.67 16.32 -0.15
C GLU A 145 -15.36 17.07 -0.40
N LYS A 146 -14.29 16.78 0.34
CA LYS A 146 -13.02 17.53 0.25
C LYS A 146 -12.04 16.94 -0.75
N LEU A 147 -11.98 15.61 -0.86
CA LEU A 147 -11.05 14.92 -1.77
C LEU A 147 -11.77 14.27 -2.96
N GLY A 148 -13.10 14.25 -2.99
CA GLY A 148 -13.87 13.56 -4.03
C GLY A 148 -13.74 12.04 -3.98
N LEU A 149 -13.26 11.51 -2.86
CA LEU A 149 -13.11 10.08 -2.63
C LEU A 149 -14.48 9.51 -2.24
N LYS A 150 -15.31 9.24 -3.26
CA LYS A 150 -16.66 8.69 -3.10
C LYS A 150 -16.65 7.18 -3.00
N TYR A 151 -15.70 6.55 -3.68
CA TYR A 151 -15.56 5.11 -3.75
C TYR A 151 -14.11 4.71 -3.53
N VAL A 152 -13.93 3.54 -2.92
CA VAL A 152 -12.66 2.84 -2.81
C VAL A 152 -12.77 1.46 -3.45
N VAL A 153 -11.63 0.87 -3.77
CA VAL A 153 -11.54 -0.46 -4.37
C VAL A 153 -11.03 -1.43 -3.32
N ARG A 154 -11.67 -2.59 -3.18
CA ARG A 154 -11.23 -3.70 -2.32
C ARG A 154 -10.91 -4.92 -3.17
N HIS A 155 -9.96 -5.72 -2.72
CA HIS A 155 -9.54 -6.93 -3.45
C HIS A 155 -10.35 -8.13 -3.02
N TYR A 156 -10.73 -9.00 -3.95
CA TYR A 156 -11.31 -10.29 -3.57
C TYR A 156 -10.21 -11.29 -3.22
N GLU A 157 -10.45 -12.08 -2.17
CA GLU A 157 -9.57 -13.19 -1.77
C GLU A 157 -9.57 -14.29 -2.84
N LYS A 158 -10.72 -14.51 -3.48
CA LYS A 158 -10.95 -15.61 -4.43
C LYS A 158 -10.66 -15.27 -5.89
N ALA A 159 -10.08 -14.10 -6.18
CA ALA A 159 -9.71 -13.73 -7.54
C ALA A 159 -8.73 -14.78 -8.10
N GLN A 160 -9.23 -15.75 -8.88
CA GLN A 160 -8.55 -16.98 -9.25
C GLN A 160 -7.39 -16.74 -10.21
N GLY A 161 -6.29 -16.16 -9.74
CA GLY A 161 -5.05 -16.06 -10.49
C GLY A 161 -5.08 -15.11 -11.68
N TYR A 162 -5.94 -14.08 -11.68
CA TYR A 162 -5.80 -12.94 -12.59
C TYR A 162 -5.01 -11.82 -11.88
N PRO A 163 -3.68 -11.77 -12.03
CA PRO A 163 -2.83 -10.77 -11.39
C PRO A 163 -2.96 -9.38 -12.01
N SER A 164 -3.81 -9.20 -13.01
CA SER A 164 -3.86 -7.98 -13.80
C SER A 164 -5.27 -7.44 -13.86
N PHE A 165 -5.42 -6.21 -13.40
CA PHE A 165 -6.51 -5.31 -13.72
C PHE A 165 -6.70 -5.05 -15.24
N SER A 166 -5.91 -5.68 -16.12
CA SER A 166 -6.03 -5.55 -17.57
C SER A 166 -7.29 -6.26 -18.08
N GLY A 167 -8.33 -5.49 -18.37
CA GLY A 167 -9.55 -6.01 -19.00
C GLY A 167 -10.83 -5.35 -18.51
N TYR A 168 -10.80 -4.63 -17.40
CA TYR A 168 -11.97 -3.86 -16.96
C TYR A 168 -12.03 -2.54 -17.76
N SER A 169 -12.86 -2.52 -18.81
CA SER A 169 -13.22 -1.28 -19.51
C SER A 169 -13.89 -0.32 -18.53
N ARG A 170 -13.40 0.92 -18.45
CA ARG A 170 -14.02 1.99 -17.65
C ARG A 170 -15.35 2.37 -18.33
N GLY A 171 -16.45 2.43 -17.58
CA GLY A 171 -17.63 3.17 -18.02
C GLY A 171 -17.30 4.66 -18.17
N ASP A 172 -18.11 5.40 -18.92
CA ASP A 172 -17.89 6.84 -19.16
C ASP A 172 -17.98 7.70 -17.88
N ASP A 173 -18.66 7.19 -16.84
CA ASP A 173 -18.70 7.76 -15.47
C ASP A 173 -17.58 7.20 -14.56
N GLY A 174 -16.67 6.46 -15.17
CA GLY A 174 -15.60 5.71 -14.55
C GLY A 174 -16.05 4.38 -13.95
N THR A 175 -17.34 4.09 -13.74
CA THR A 175 -17.80 2.85 -13.06
C THR A 175 -17.15 1.64 -13.71
N VAL A 176 -16.60 0.75 -12.89
CA VAL A 176 -16.34 -0.60 -13.38
C VAL A 176 -17.73 -1.11 -13.74
N PRO A 177 -18.02 -1.48 -15.01
CA PRO A 177 -19.32 -1.97 -15.40
C PRO A 177 -19.74 -3.00 -14.38
N GLY A 178 -20.78 -2.69 -13.60
CA GLY A 178 -21.35 -3.64 -12.68
C GLY A 178 -21.97 -4.70 -13.55
N ALA A 179 -21.21 -5.75 -13.88
CA ALA A 179 -21.58 -6.92 -14.66
C ALA A 179 -22.86 -6.78 -15.49
N SER A 180 -22.96 -5.77 -16.36
CA SER A 180 -23.98 -5.76 -17.41
C SER A 180 -23.71 -6.87 -18.44
N ASP A 181 -22.47 -7.38 -18.41
CA ASP A 181 -21.89 -8.29 -19.39
C ASP A 181 -21.82 -9.73 -18.86
N GLY A 182 -22.44 -10.02 -17.70
CA GLY A 182 -22.52 -11.37 -17.15
C GLY A 182 -21.24 -11.91 -16.49
N LEU A 183 -20.28 -11.04 -16.14
CA LEU A 183 -19.17 -11.43 -15.27
C LEU A 183 -19.66 -11.49 -13.82
N ASP A 184 -19.88 -12.69 -13.33
CA ASP A 184 -20.29 -12.97 -11.97
C ASP A 184 -19.32 -12.26 -10.97
N PRO A 185 -19.84 -11.44 -10.02
CA PRO A 185 -19.04 -10.68 -9.06
C PRO A 185 -18.06 -11.56 -8.26
N ASP A 186 -18.32 -12.87 -8.16
CA ASP A 186 -17.44 -13.85 -7.54
C ASP A 186 -16.09 -14.02 -8.28
N TYR A 187 -15.99 -13.58 -9.54
CA TYR A 187 -14.77 -13.63 -10.34
C TYR A 187 -14.07 -12.28 -10.50
N ALA A 188 -14.63 -11.20 -9.94
CA ALA A 188 -13.98 -9.89 -10.01
C ALA A 188 -12.70 -9.87 -9.16
N ALA A 189 -11.59 -9.34 -9.71
CA ALA A 189 -10.37 -9.20 -8.91
C ALA A 189 -10.54 -8.19 -7.77
N CYS A 190 -11.44 -7.22 -7.97
CA CYS A 190 -11.73 -6.18 -7.01
C CYS A 190 -13.18 -5.71 -7.11
N ILE A 191 -13.71 -5.21 -5.98
CA ILE A 191 -15.02 -4.56 -5.90
C ILE A 191 -14.88 -3.09 -5.53
N THR A 192 -15.77 -2.27 -6.05
CA THR A 192 -15.89 -0.87 -5.63
C THR A 192 -16.85 -0.76 -4.44
N LYS A 193 -16.43 -0.10 -3.37
CA LYS A 193 -17.23 0.16 -2.17
C LYS A 193 -17.39 1.67 -1.97
N SER A 194 -18.58 2.10 -1.60
CA SER A 194 -18.85 3.50 -1.28
C SER A 194 -18.17 3.90 0.03
N MET A 195 -17.68 5.14 0.10
CA MET A 195 -17.14 5.75 1.32
C MET A 195 -18.29 6.17 2.23
N THR A 196 -18.70 5.27 3.12
CA THR A 196 -19.83 5.47 4.05
C THR A 196 -19.39 5.32 5.51
N ASN A 197 -20.26 5.73 6.44
CA ASN A 197 -20.10 5.44 7.85
C ASN A 197 -19.90 3.92 8.09
N GLY A 198 -18.97 3.57 8.96
CA GLY A 198 -18.62 2.18 9.29
C GLY A 198 -17.76 1.48 8.24
N LEU A 199 -17.32 2.17 7.19
CA LEU A 199 -16.38 1.57 6.23
C LEU A 199 -15.02 1.35 6.92
N LEU A 200 -14.58 0.10 6.93
CA LEU A 200 -13.25 -0.27 7.37
C LEU A 200 -12.20 0.20 6.35
N VAL A 201 -11.17 0.89 6.82
CA VAL A 201 -10.02 1.37 6.03
C VAL A 201 -8.71 1.01 6.71
N ALA A 202 -7.63 0.91 5.93
CA ALA A 202 -6.29 0.72 6.48
C ALA A 202 -5.75 2.07 7.00
N ALA A 203 -5.02 2.03 8.11
CA ALA A 203 -4.38 3.21 8.69
C ALA A 203 -2.98 2.87 9.22
N ILE A 204 -2.12 3.86 9.42
CA ILE A 204 -0.79 3.65 10.04
C ILE A 204 -0.95 3.57 11.55
N SER A 205 -0.45 2.50 12.15
CA SER A 205 -0.49 2.25 13.59
C SER A 205 0.56 3.09 14.34
N PRO A 206 0.17 4.12 15.12
CA PRO A 206 1.07 4.84 16.02
C PRO A 206 1.53 4.01 17.22
N ALA A 207 0.99 2.80 17.44
CA ALA A 207 1.48 1.93 18.51
C ALA A 207 2.88 1.35 18.19
N SER A 208 3.16 1.13 16.90
CA SER A 208 4.45 0.61 16.45
C SER A 208 5.54 1.69 16.44
N HIS A 209 6.80 1.31 16.72
CA HIS A 209 7.93 2.25 16.65
C HIS A 209 8.12 2.83 15.24
N LEU A 210 8.00 2.00 14.21
CA LEU A 210 8.11 2.42 12.83
C LEU A 210 6.95 3.33 12.42
N GLY A 211 5.72 3.02 12.83
CA GLY A 211 4.56 3.88 12.60
C GLY A 211 4.76 5.28 13.20
N ARG A 212 5.22 5.38 14.46
CA ARG A 212 5.58 6.68 15.07
C ARG A 212 6.63 7.45 14.28
N THR A 213 7.63 6.75 13.75
CA THR A 213 8.65 7.37 12.90
C THR A 213 8.04 7.93 11.60
N ILE A 214 7.02 7.27 11.04
CA ILE A 214 6.26 7.78 9.90
C ILE A 214 5.51 9.05 10.28
N TYR A 215 4.73 9.04 11.37
CA TYR A 215 4.03 10.23 11.86
C TYR A 215 4.99 11.42 12.06
N GLN A 216 6.13 11.20 12.74
CA GLN A 216 7.14 12.22 12.97
C GLN A 216 7.74 12.76 11.68
N THR A 217 8.01 11.88 10.71
CA THR A 217 8.54 12.29 9.40
C THR A 217 7.54 13.16 8.63
N LEU A 218 6.24 12.95 8.85
CA LEU A 218 5.16 13.73 8.26
C LEU A 218 4.75 14.93 9.14
N GLY A 219 5.53 15.25 10.18
CA GLY A 219 5.33 16.43 11.02
C GLY A 219 4.28 16.28 12.11
N GLU A 220 3.96 15.06 12.52
CA GLU A 220 3.10 14.78 13.67
C GLU A 220 3.82 14.00 14.76
N GLU A 221 3.74 14.49 15.99
CA GLU A 221 4.30 13.81 17.14
C GLU A 221 3.18 13.22 17.99
N TYR A 222 3.15 11.89 18.03
CA TYR A 222 2.39 11.11 19.01
C TYR A 222 3.32 10.67 20.13
N LEU A 223 2.82 10.73 21.37
CA LEU A 223 3.44 10.16 22.56
C LEU A 223 4.86 10.71 22.82
N SER A 224 5.04 12.03 22.68
CA SER A 224 6.37 12.69 22.76
C SER A 224 7.05 12.62 24.15
N THR A 225 6.32 12.20 25.19
CA THR A 225 6.77 12.26 26.59
C THR A 225 7.42 10.99 27.13
N LYS A 226 7.41 9.87 26.41
CA LYS A 226 7.95 8.57 26.87
C LYS A 226 9.11 8.07 26.00
N ASN A 227 9.96 7.21 26.58
CA ASN A 227 11.16 6.68 25.91
C ASN A 227 10.82 5.89 24.64
N TRP A 228 11.71 5.91 23.66
CA TRP A 228 11.49 5.27 22.35
C TRP A 228 11.28 3.76 22.41
N ASN A 229 11.85 3.09 23.42
CA ASN A 229 11.87 1.64 23.58
C ASN A 229 10.68 1.09 24.38
N GLU A 230 9.80 1.93 24.90
CA GLU A 230 8.63 1.47 25.67
C GLU A 230 7.49 1.10 24.71
N VAL A 231 6.88 -0.06 24.96
CA VAL A 231 5.62 -0.46 24.33
C VAL A 231 4.51 0.34 24.99
N TYR A 232 3.74 1.06 24.20
CA TYR A 232 2.63 1.87 24.72
C TYR A 232 1.42 0.98 24.94
N ALA A 233 0.69 1.24 26.02
CA ALA A 233 -0.63 0.68 26.17
C ALA A 233 -1.52 1.21 25.03
N GLU A 234 -2.26 0.33 24.37
CA GLU A 234 -3.16 0.71 23.27
C GLU A 234 -4.18 1.77 23.68
N SER A 235 -4.59 1.77 24.95
CA SER A 235 -5.46 2.80 25.53
C SER A 235 -4.85 4.20 25.50
N ASP A 236 -3.54 4.32 25.75
CA ASP A 236 -2.82 5.61 25.74
C ASP A 236 -2.75 6.12 24.29
N VAL A 237 -2.34 5.24 23.37
CA VAL A 237 -2.27 5.52 21.94
C VAL A 237 -3.63 5.99 21.42
N ARG A 238 -4.70 5.26 21.77
CA ARG A 238 -6.06 5.58 21.36
C ARG A 238 -6.52 6.93 21.90
N SER A 239 -6.33 7.17 23.19
CA SER A 239 -6.70 8.45 23.82
C SER A 239 -5.98 9.64 23.16
N GLU A 240 -4.74 9.44 22.75
CA GLU A 240 -4.00 10.47 22.03
C GLU A 240 -4.48 10.67 20.59
N VAL A 241 -4.78 9.60 19.85
CA VAL A 241 -5.39 9.69 18.51
C VAL A 241 -6.75 10.38 18.56
N ASP A 242 -7.59 10.04 19.54
CA ASP A 242 -8.92 10.64 19.68
C ASP A 242 -8.84 12.11 20.08
N SER A 243 -7.87 12.49 20.92
CA SER A 243 -7.69 13.88 21.39
C SER A 243 -6.98 14.79 20.40
N LYS A 244 -5.91 14.33 19.74
CA LYS A 244 -5.16 15.12 18.76
C LYS A 244 -5.80 15.07 17.36
N GLY A 245 -6.59 14.04 17.06
CA GLY A 245 -6.91 13.68 15.69
C GLY A 245 -5.66 13.23 14.95
N GLY A 246 -5.63 13.38 13.63
CA GLY A 246 -4.42 13.24 12.83
C GLY A 246 -4.08 11.83 12.36
N LEU A 247 -4.99 10.87 12.54
CA LEU A 247 -4.75 9.50 12.07
C LEU A 247 -4.43 9.48 10.56
N LEU A 248 -3.36 8.76 10.20
CA LEU A 248 -2.92 8.59 8.82
C LEU A 248 -3.65 7.39 8.19
N ILE A 249 -4.66 7.67 7.38
CA ILE A 249 -5.37 6.68 6.58
C ILE A 249 -4.54 6.34 5.34
N ALA A 250 -4.41 5.04 5.06
CA ALA A 250 -3.57 4.51 4.00
C ALA A 250 -4.43 3.97 2.85
N PHE A 251 -4.16 4.43 1.64
CA PHE A 251 -4.76 3.89 0.43
C PHE A 251 -3.71 3.57 -0.62
N GLY A 252 -3.85 2.47 -1.34
CA GLY A 252 -2.98 2.17 -2.47
C GLY A 252 -3.36 2.94 -3.73
N LEU A 253 -2.35 3.29 -4.53
CA LEU A 253 -2.54 3.90 -5.84
C LEU A 253 -2.72 2.81 -6.91
N ASN A 254 -3.98 2.50 -7.24
CA ASN A 254 -4.32 1.57 -8.31
C ASN A 254 -4.56 2.28 -9.65
N ASP A 255 -4.80 1.47 -10.68
CA ASP A 255 -5.08 1.89 -12.06
C ASP A 255 -6.52 2.32 -12.29
N LEU A 256 -7.41 2.02 -11.35
CA LEU A 256 -8.78 2.50 -11.35
C LEU A 256 -8.90 3.91 -10.75
N CYS A 257 -7.83 4.42 -10.14
CA CYS A 257 -7.85 5.73 -9.52
C CYS A 257 -8.00 6.83 -10.58
N SER A 258 -8.87 7.80 -10.28
CA SER A 258 -9.19 8.91 -11.18
C SER A 258 -8.02 9.84 -11.52
N ILE A 259 -6.93 9.80 -10.75
CA ILE A 259 -5.68 10.51 -11.10
C ILE A 259 -4.98 9.87 -12.29
N ILE A 260 -5.24 8.59 -12.58
CA ILE A 260 -4.57 7.85 -13.66
C ILE A 260 -5.26 8.10 -15.01
N GLY A 261 -4.49 8.62 -15.96
CA GLY A 261 -4.93 9.02 -17.29
C GLY A 261 -5.56 10.42 -17.35
N ASN A 262 -5.51 11.19 -16.26
CA ASN A 262 -6.09 12.54 -16.24
C ASN A 262 -5.15 13.55 -16.92
N ALA A 263 -5.63 14.21 -17.97
CA ALA A 263 -4.86 15.19 -18.73
C ALA A 263 -4.50 16.47 -17.94
N ASN A 264 -5.28 16.80 -16.90
CA ASN A 264 -5.21 18.07 -16.18
C ASN A 264 -4.41 17.98 -14.88
N ALA A 265 -3.22 17.34 -14.92
CA ALA A 265 -2.32 17.06 -13.78
C ALA A 265 -2.42 15.67 -13.13
N GLY A 266 -2.88 14.67 -13.89
CA GLY A 266 -2.81 13.26 -13.48
C GLY A 266 -1.47 12.59 -13.74
N LEU A 267 -1.41 11.29 -13.42
CA LEU A 267 -0.33 10.39 -13.86
C LEU A 267 -0.78 9.70 -15.14
N GLU A 268 0.11 9.56 -16.12
CA GLU A 268 -0.20 8.84 -17.36
C GLU A 268 -0.50 7.35 -17.11
N SER A 269 0.26 6.74 -16.20
CA SER A 269 0.12 5.34 -15.80
C SER A 269 0.45 5.17 -14.32
N VAL A 270 0.03 4.05 -13.73
CA VAL A 270 0.35 3.75 -12.33
C VAL A 270 1.82 3.39 -12.21
N PRO A 271 2.62 4.15 -11.45
CA PRO A 271 3.99 3.78 -11.19
C PRO A 271 4.04 2.58 -10.24
N TYR A 272 4.93 1.65 -10.54
CA TYR A 272 5.21 0.48 -9.73
C TYR A 272 6.63 0.54 -9.18
N SER A 273 6.83 -0.04 -8.00
CA SER A 273 8.16 -0.24 -7.44
C SER A 273 8.84 -1.42 -8.13
N THR A 274 9.96 -1.16 -8.77
CA THR A 274 10.82 -2.21 -9.34
C THR A 274 11.67 -2.93 -8.28
N TYR A 275 11.65 -2.43 -7.05
CA TYR A 275 12.48 -2.95 -5.96
C TYR A 275 11.90 -4.22 -5.34
N ILE A 276 10.57 -4.26 -5.15
CA ILE A 276 9.93 -5.46 -4.62
C ILE A 276 9.69 -6.47 -5.75
N HIS A 277 9.88 -7.76 -5.44
CA HIS A 277 9.55 -8.85 -6.34
C HIS A 277 8.10 -8.75 -6.84
N LYS A 278 7.86 -9.24 -8.06
CA LYS A 278 6.52 -9.31 -8.69
C LYS A 278 5.46 -10.02 -7.84
N LYS A 279 5.91 -10.73 -6.80
CA LYS A 279 5.07 -11.45 -5.85
C LYS A 279 4.34 -10.54 -4.86
N TYR A 280 4.64 -9.26 -4.71
CA TYR A 280 3.92 -8.44 -3.74
C TYR A 280 3.20 -7.27 -4.42
N TYR A 281 2.25 -6.71 -3.67
CA TYR A 281 1.64 -5.42 -3.93
C TYR A 281 2.73 -4.36 -4.08
N SER A 282 3.03 -3.99 -5.32
CA SER A 282 4.16 -3.13 -5.70
C SER A 282 3.77 -1.68 -5.96
N ARG A 283 2.53 -1.31 -5.63
CA ARG A 283 2.01 0.05 -5.79
C ARG A 283 2.34 0.89 -4.56
N TYR A 284 2.41 2.19 -4.77
CA TYR A 284 2.68 3.17 -3.72
C TYR A 284 1.45 3.39 -2.86
N ILE A 285 1.67 3.67 -1.58
CA ILE A 285 0.61 3.92 -0.59
C ILE A 285 0.52 5.41 -0.34
N LEU A 286 -0.63 6.00 -0.61
CA LEU A 286 -0.97 7.38 -0.28
C LEU A 286 -1.43 7.46 1.16
N LEU A 287 -0.94 8.45 1.90
CA LEU A 287 -1.33 8.71 3.27
C LEU A 287 -2.15 10.00 3.35
N PHE A 288 -3.29 9.92 4.02
CA PHE A 288 -4.15 11.05 4.29
C PHE A 288 -4.33 11.22 5.79
N ARG A 289 -4.06 12.43 6.26
CA ARG A 289 -4.24 12.84 7.64
C ARG A 289 -5.64 13.37 7.86
N LEU A 290 -6.34 12.86 8.87
CA LEU A 290 -7.63 13.40 9.30
C LEU A 290 -7.42 14.51 10.34
N ARG A 291 -7.36 15.77 9.90
CA ARG A 291 -7.28 16.91 10.81
C ARG A 291 -8.65 17.30 11.32
N LYS A 292 -8.75 17.50 12.64
CA LYS A 292 -9.94 18.02 13.31
C LYS A 292 -9.68 19.49 13.63
N ILE A 293 -10.56 20.37 13.15
CA ILE A 293 -10.49 21.81 13.38
C ILE A 293 -11.75 22.23 14.12
N GLY A 294 -11.58 22.95 15.24
CA GLY A 294 -12.68 23.38 16.10
C GLY A 294 -12.75 22.57 17.40
N ALA A 295 -13.77 22.85 18.22
CA ALA A 295 -14.00 22.17 19.48
C ALA A 295 -15.50 21.87 19.67
N GLY A 296 -15.82 20.76 20.34
CA GLY A 296 -17.20 20.36 20.63
C GLY A 296 -18.01 20.07 19.36
N SER A 297 -19.26 20.54 19.31
CA SER A 297 -20.22 20.21 18.23
C SER A 297 -19.95 20.89 16.88
N ILE A 298 -18.93 21.76 16.76
CA ILE A 298 -18.56 22.47 15.53
C ILE A 298 -17.25 21.89 14.94
N GLU A 299 -16.87 20.69 15.37
CA GLU A 299 -15.68 20.00 14.86
C GLU A 299 -15.82 19.73 13.35
N THR A 300 -14.93 20.35 12.57
CA THR A 300 -14.82 20.12 11.13
C THR A 300 -13.65 19.20 10.86
N ILE A 301 -13.91 18.12 10.12
CA ILE A 301 -12.88 17.15 9.73
C ILE A 301 -12.40 17.49 8.32
N ILE A 302 -11.09 17.59 8.16
CA ILE A 302 -10.44 17.89 6.88
C ILE A 302 -9.40 16.80 6.61
N PRO A 303 -9.62 15.93 5.61
CA PRO A 303 -8.61 15.01 5.15
C PRO A 303 -7.58 15.78 4.32
N GLU A 304 -6.31 15.60 4.65
CA GLU A 304 -5.19 16.25 3.98
C GLU A 304 -4.20 15.21 3.48
N PHE A 305 -3.70 15.41 2.27
CA PHE A 305 -2.62 14.57 1.76
C PHE A 305 -1.35 14.78 2.59
N ALA A 306 -0.89 13.74 3.25
CA ALA A 306 0.24 13.79 4.18
C ALA A 306 1.54 13.32 3.52
N GLY A 307 1.48 12.33 2.63
CA GLY A 307 2.66 11.82 1.94
C GLY A 307 2.45 10.49 1.25
N VAL A 308 3.56 9.85 0.86
CA VAL A 308 3.58 8.57 0.14
C VAL A 308 4.54 7.61 0.82
N LEU A 309 4.13 6.35 0.97
CA LEU A 309 5.01 5.24 1.32
C LEU A 309 5.32 4.40 0.08
N ASP A 310 6.51 3.80 0.06
CA ASP A 310 6.78 2.70 -0.83
C ASP A 310 6.00 1.44 -0.39
N CYS A 311 6.04 0.41 -1.22
CA CYS A 311 5.41 -0.88 -0.95
C CYS A 311 6.01 -1.65 0.24
N CYS A 312 7.16 -1.23 0.79
CA CYS A 312 7.73 -1.75 2.04
C CYS A 312 7.30 -0.94 3.27
N GLY A 313 6.58 0.18 3.08
CA GLY A 313 6.19 1.08 4.16
C GLY A 313 7.20 2.18 4.49
N ASN A 314 8.21 2.41 3.64
CA ASN A 314 9.20 3.47 3.86
C ASN A 314 8.68 4.81 3.34
N THR A 315 8.88 5.86 4.14
CA THR A 315 8.75 7.24 3.67
C THR A 315 9.85 7.59 2.67
N VAL A 316 9.65 8.65 1.89
CA VAL A 316 10.67 9.18 0.96
C VAL A 316 12.00 9.44 1.67
N ARG A 317 11.95 9.96 2.90
CA ARG A 317 13.14 10.24 3.72
C ARG A 317 13.84 8.96 4.15
N ALA A 318 13.09 7.96 4.63
CA ALA A 318 13.63 6.67 5.04
C ALA A 318 14.26 5.92 3.84
N ALA A 319 13.56 5.87 2.71
CA ALA A 319 14.07 5.27 1.47
C ALA A 319 15.36 5.96 0.98
N GLN A 320 15.44 7.29 1.09
CA GLN A 320 16.64 8.04 0.75
C GLN A 320 17.82 7.75 1.68
N MET A 321 17.57 7.54 2.99
CA MET A 321 18.62 7.13 3.93
C MET A 321 19.11 5.72 3.65
N ALA A 322 18.21 4.78 3.36
CA ALA A 322 18.56 3.40 3.01
C ALA A 322 19.51 3.34 1.80
N ILE A 323 19.30 4.18 0.78
CA ILE A 323 20.17 4.24 -0.40
C ILE A 323 21.56 4.81 -0.09
N LYS A 324 21.71 5.69 0.91
CA LYS A 324 23.01 6.26 1.27
C LYS A 324 23.95 5.26 1.97
N ASN A 325 23.38 4.18 2.52
CA ASN A 325 24.13 3.15 3.24
C ASN A 325 24.52 1.96 2.34
N LEU A 326 24.20 2.01 1.04
CA LEU A 326 24.55 1.02 0.01
C LEU A 326 25.81 1.45 -0.76
#